data_AF-A0A9W9DS76-F1
#
_entry.id   AF-A0A9W9DS76-F1
#
_cell.length_a   1.000
_cell.length_b   1.000
_cell.length_c   1.000
_cell.angle_alpha   90.00
_cell.angle_beta   90.00
_cell.angle_gamma   90.00
#
_symmetry.space_group_name_H-M   'P 1'
#
loop_
_entity.id
_entity.type
_entity.pdbx_description
1 polymer ?
#
loop_
_entity_poly.entity_id
_entity_poly.type
_entity_poly.pdbx_seq_one_letter_code
_entity_poly.pdbx_strand_id
1 'polypeptide(L)'
;DIISKIFTGDNPTLDEPLWRAMVRAGFHSGAVYVATDDIDPNPIMSIGVWFGPGNVLEQSHREDQRVLGYPKSFLKLSPECREWM
;
A
#
# COMPACT_ATOMS: atom_id res chain seq x y z
N ASP A 1 -8.16 -14.87 0.32
CA ASP A 1 -8.31 -13.47 0.76
C ASP A 1 -9.11 -12.71 -0.30
N ILE A 2 -10.08 -11.86 0.09
CA ILE A 2 -10.95 -11.13 -0.84
C ILE A 2 -10.17 -10.07 -1.63
N ILE A 3 -9.13 -9.50 -1.04
CA ILE A 3 -8.31 -8.46 -1.66
C ILE A 3 -7.48 -9.05 -2.80
N SER A 4 -6.79 -10.17 -2.57
CA SER A 4 -6.05 -10.88 -3.64
C SER A 4 -6.93 -11.15 -4.87
N LYS A 5 -8.15 -11.67 -4.66
CA LYS A 5 -9.09 -11.98 -5.75
C LYS A 5 -9.49 -10.77 -6.60
N ILE A 6 -9.63 -9.60 -5.98
CA ILE A 6 -9.96 -8.35 -6.71
C ILE A 6 -8.81 -7.98 -7.65
N PHE A 7 -7.56 -8.09 -7.20
CA PHE A 7 -6.39 -7.73 -8.00
C PHE A 7 -6.03 -8.78 -9.05
N THR A 8 -6.36 -10.05 -8.82
CA THR A 8 -6.04 -11.14 -9.74
C THR A 8 -7.19 -11.54 -10.65
N GLY A 9 -8.38 -10.95 -10.47
CA GLY A 9 -9.57 -11.35 -11.23
C GLY A 9 -9.98 -12.80 -10.95
N ASP A 10 -9.79 -13.25 -9.70
CA ASP A 10 -9.97 -14.63 -9.24
C ASP A 10 -9.07 -15.67 -9.95
N ASN A 11 -7.99 -15.22 -10.59
CA ASN A 11 -6.99 -16.11 -11.19
C ASN A 11 -5.84 -16.40 -10.19
N PRO A 12 -5.78 -17.60 -9.58
CA PRO A 12 -4.80 -17.92 -8.54
C PRO A 12 -3.35 -17.98 -9.05
N THR A 13 -3.13 -18.09 -10.37
CA THR A 13 -1.78 -18.08 -10.94
C THR A 13 -1.10 -16.71 -10.85
N LEU A 14 -1.88 -15.66 -10.58
CA LEU A 14 -1.40 -14.28 -10.48
C LEU A 14 -1.08 -13.84 -9.05
N ASP A 15 -1.46 -14.60 -8.02
CA ASP A 15 -1.27 -14.21 -6.61
C ASP A 15 0.22 -13.99 -6.28
N GLU A 16 1.08 -14.94 -6.65
CA GLU A 16 2.52 -14.84 -6.40
C GLU A 16 3.22 -13.76 -7.27
N PRO A 17 2.94 -13.65 -8.59
CA PRO A 17 3.37 -12.50 -9.39
C PRO A 17 2.93 -11.14 -8.81
N LEU A 18 1.69 -11.01 -8.37
CA LEU A 18 1.13 -9.80 -7.77
C LEU A 18 1.92 -9.41 -6.52
N TRP A 19 2.11 -10.35 -5.60
CA TRP A 19 2.88 -10.10 -4.38
C TRP A 19 4.31 -9.64 -4.67
N ARG A 20 5.02 -10.33 -5.58
CA ARG A 20 6.37 -9.91 -5.99
C ARG A 20 6.40 -8.52 -6.59
N ALA A 21 5.40 -8.17 -7.42
CA ALA A 21 5.31 -6.85 -8.01
C ALA A 21 5.10 -5.76 -6.95
N MET A 22 4.22 -6.00 -5.97
CA MET A 22 3.98 -5.08 -4.85
C MET A 22 5.24 -4.86 -4.03
N VAL A 23 5.96 -5.92 -3.66
CA VAL A 23 7.21 -5.80 -2.89
C VAL A 23 8.28 -5.03 -3.67
N ARG A 24 8.46 -5.31 -4.96
CA ARG A 24 9.42 -4.58 -5.81
C ARG A 24 9.06 -3.10 -5.95
N ALA A 25 7.78 -2.81 -6.15
CA ALA A 25 7.30 -1.42 -6.18
C ALA A 25 7.54 -0.73 -4.84
N GLY A 26 7.35 -1.43 -3.71
CA GLY A 26 7.66 -0.95 -2.36
C GLY A 26 9.13 -0.57 -2.20
N PHE A 27 10.06 -1.42 -2.68
CA PHE A 27 11.49 -1.09 -2.67
C PHE A 27 11.86 0.10 -3.60
N HIS A 28 11.10 0.31 -4.67
CA HIS A 28 11.38 1.38 -5.65
C HIS A 28 10.85 2.75 -5.22
N SER A 29 9.62 2.82 -4.71
CA SER A 29 8.94 4.10 -4.42
C SER A 29 8.07 4.08 -3.16
N GLY A 30 8.10 3.01 -2.38
CA GLY A 30 7.36 2.91 -1.13
C GLY A 30 8.29 2.72 0.06
N ALA A 31 7.81 1.94 1.02
CA ALA A 31 8.54 1.44 2.16
C ALA A 31 8.20 -0.05 2.35
N VAL A 32 9.20 -0.84 2.70
CA VAL A 32 9.05 -2.26 3.03
C VAL A 32 9.51 -2.45 4.48
N TYR A 33 8.61 -2.91 5.33
CA TYR A 33 8.86 -3.21 6.73
C TYR A 33 8.86 -4.72 6.93
N VAL A 34 9.80 -5.22 7.72
CA VAL A 34 9.89 -6.63 8.10
C VAL A 34 9.79 -6.71 9.61
N ALA A 35 8.79 -7.42 10.11
CA ALA A 35 8.68 -7.73 11.53
C ALA A 35 9.34 -9.09 11.78
N THR A 36 10.20 -9.14 12.78
CA THR A 36 10.83 -10.36 13.29
C THR A 36 10.39 -10.56 14.75
N ASP A 37 10.65 -11.74 15.31
CA ASP A 37 10.51 -11.92 16.76
C ASP A 37 11.64 -11.15 17.49
N ASP A 38 11.34 -10.68 18.70
CA ASP A 38 12.28 -9.94 19.55
C ASP A 38 13.34 -10.89 20.17
N ILE A 39 13.03 -12.19 20.24
CA ILE A 39 13.87 -13.23 20.87
C ILE A 39 14.78 -13.90 19.83
N ASP A 40 14.28 -14.17 18.62
CA ASP A 40 15.05 -14.66 17.49
C ASP A 40 14.74 -13.81 16.24
N PRO A 41 15.71 -13.06 15.69
CA PRO A 41 15.48 -12.26 14.49
C PRO A 41 15.35 -13.09 13.21
N ASN A 42 15.58 -14.41 13.25
CA ASN A 42 15.61 -15.23 12.04
C ASN A 42 14.24 -15.54 11.41
N PRO A 43 13.16 -15.84 12.14
CA PRO A 43 11.85 -15.96 11.52
C PRO A 43 11.28 -14.57 11.16
N ILE A 44 11.07 -14.34 9.86
CA ILE A 44 10.22 -13.25 9.40
C ILE A 44 8.79 -13.57 9.82
N MET A 45 8.23 -12.73 10.69
CA MET A 45 6.87 -12.88 11.20
C MET A 45 5.85 -12.24 10.28
N SER A 46 6.16 -11.05 9.76
CA SER A 46 5.30 -10.36 8.79
C SER A 46 6.08 -9.36 7.93
N ILE A 47 5.47 -9.00 6.80
CA ILE A 47 6.01 -7.99 5.87
C ILE A 47 4.91 -6.96 5.61
N GLY A 48 5.23 -5.68 5.81
CA GLY A 48 4.37 -4.55 5.46
C GLY A 48 4.92 -3.83 4.24
N VAL A 49 4.10 -3.63 3.21
CA VAL A 49 4.45 -2.79 2.06
C VAL A 49 3.55 -1.57 2.09
N TRP A 50 4.14 -0.38 2.18
CA TRP A 50 3.42 0.88 2.27
C TRP A 50 3.87 1.84 1.19
N PHE A 51 2.93 2.54 0.58
CA PHE A 51 3.25 3.61 -0.37
C PHE A 51 2.95 4.93 0.29
N GLY A 52 4.02 5.67 0.56
CA GLY A 52 3.95 7.05 1.00
C GLY A 52 3.10 7.86 0.00
N PRO A 53 2.11 8.58 0.48
CA PRO A 53 1.34 9.53 -0.32
C PRO A 53 2.20 10.72 -0.71
N GLY A 54 1.80 11.38 -1.81
CA GLY A 54 2.69 12.24 -2.59
C GLY A 54 3.46 11.50 -3.69
N ASN A 55 3.49 10.16 -3.70
CA ASN A 55 3.80 9.42 -4.93
C ASN A 55 2.56 9.39 -5.80
N VAL A 56 2.53 10.28 -6.78
CA VAL A 56 1.43 10.40 -7.73
C VAL A 56 1.28 9.07 -8.46
N LEU A 57 0.25 8.28 -8.13
CA LEU A 57 -0.43 7.50 -9.16
C LEU A 57 -0.93 8.56 -10.14
N GLU A 58 -0.22 8.82 -11.23
CA GLU A 58 -0.31 9.98 -12.15
C GLU A 58 -1.73 10.48 -12.52
N GLN A 59 -2.77 9.75 -12.18
CA GLN A 59 -4.18 10.08 -12.36
C GLN A 59 -4.80 10.96 -11.26
N SER A 60 -4.14 11.18 -10.11
CA SER A 60 -4.70 11.98 -8.99
C SER A 60 -4.56 13.51 -9.13
N HIS A 61 -3.95 14.01 -10.23
CA HIS A 61 -3.91 15.43 -10.58
C HIS A 61 -5.03 15.90 -11.51
N ARG A 62 -6.08 15.09 -11.65
CA ARG A 62 -7.22 15.45 -12.48
C ARG A 62 -8.25 16.20 -11.61
N GLU A 63 -8.55 17.45 -11.97
CA GLU A 63 -9.38 18.39 -11.18
C GLU A 63 -10.77 17.81 -10.87
N ASP A 64 -11.27 16.91 -11.72
CA ASP A 64 -12.52 16.17 -11.57
C ASP A 64 -12.56 15.27 -10.33
N GLN A 65 -11.43 14.65 -9.93
CA GLN A 65 -11.35 13.79 -8.75
C GLN A 65 -11.28 14.59 -7.44
N ARG A 66 -10.75 15.83 -7.46
CA ARG A 66 -10.75 16.73 -6.28
C ARG A 66 -12.16 17.16 -5.88
N VAL A 67 -13.04 17.35 -6.86
CA VAL A 67 -14.43 17.77 -6.66
C VAL A 67 -15.29 16.67 -6.02
N LEU A 68 -14.93 15.39 -6.19
CA LEU A 68 -15.69 14.23 -5.71
C LEU A 68 -15.59 13.97 -4.19
N GLY A 69 -14.98 14.88 -3.41
CA GLY A 69 -15.00 14.81 -1.95
C GLY A 69 -13.91 13.92 -1.35
N TYR A 70 -13.01 13.40 -2.17
CA TYR A 70 -11.77 12.71 -1.76
C TYR A 70 -11.00 13.47 -0.64
N PRO A 71 -10.90 14.82 -0.65
CA PRO A 71 -10.23 15.56 0.42
C PRO A 71 -10.92 15.47 1.80
N LYS A 72 -12.25 15.25 1.86
CA LYS A 72 -13.01 15.30 3.12
C LYS A 72 -12.81 14.06 3.98
N SER A 73 -12.52 12.91 3.38
CA SER A 73 -12.19 11.67 4.09
C SER A 73 -10.81 11.76 4.76
N PHE A 74 -9.85 12.42 4.13
CA PHE A 74 -8.50 12.59 4.69
C PHE A 74 -8.46 13.53 5.90
N LEU A 75 -9.34 14.53 5.94
CA LEU A 75 -9.48 15.41 7.10
C LEU A 75 -9.99 14.68 8.36
N LYS A 76 -10.60 13.50 8.21
CA LYS A 76 -11.05 12.67 9.33
C LYS A 76 -9.95 11.80 9.92
N LEU A 77 -8.79 11.71 9.26
CA LEU A 77 -7.66 10.93 9.77
C LEU A 77 -6.96 11.67 10.90
N SER A 78 -6.35 10.91 11.82
CA SER A 78 -5.57 11.47 12.91
C SER A 78 -4.46 12.37 12.37
N PRO A 79 -3.97 13.35 13.15
CA PRO A 79 -2.88 14.23 12.72
C PRO A 79 -1.65 13.45 12.28
N GLU A 80 -1.32 12.38 13.00
CA GLU A 80 -0.23 11.45 12.65
C GLU A 80 -0.48 10.84 11.27
N CYS A 81 -1.62 10.18 11.04
CA CYS A 81 -1.94 9.62 9.72
C CYS A 81 -1.96 10.66 8.60
N ARG A 82 -2.23 11.94 8.92
CA ARG A 82 -2.16 13.06 7.98
C ARG A 82 -0.74 13.53 7.68
N GLU A 83 0.17 13.42 8.62
CA GLU A 83 1.60 13.74 8.43
C GLU A 83 2.27 12.69 7.54
N TRP A 84 1.82 11.45 7.64
CA TRP A 84 2.17 10.38 6.72
C TRP A 84 1.39 10.47 5.39
N MET A 85 0.59 11.54 5.16
CA MET A 85 -0.26 11.81 3.98
C MET A 85 0.16 12.94 3.05
#